data_AF-A0A1V0Q2C3-F1
#
_entry.id   AF-A0A1V0Q2C3-F1
#
_cell.length_a   1.000
_cell.length_b   1.000
_cell.length_c   1.000
_cell.angle_alpha   90.00
_cell.angle_beta   90.00
_cell.angle_gamma   90.00
#
_symmetry.space_group_name_H-M   'P 1'
#
loop_
_entity.id
_entity.type
_entity.pdbx_description
1 polymer ?
#
loop_
_entity_poly.entity_id
_entity_poly.type
_entity_poly.pdbx_seq_one_letter_code
_entity_poly.pdbx_strand_id
1 'polypeptide(L)'
;MAIAGAGIFFWEGIAAMLHAWQRPEYSHGPLIPVLSGLMFLRELKQYPPQPGPKSDRWPGMTLIVFALLLGTLGAFSGIPDFVAYGLILWVGGILLISFGWQTGRNFWPPVLHLVYMLPLPGTIYYKVSTHLQFFSSELGVWFLKLLSVPVFLEGNIIDLGVTKMHVAEACSGLRYMFPILSFSYIFAVLYQGPKWHKAILLVSAVPIAIFMNSVRIALAGIIVQVYGLDWLEGFSHFFEGWVIFLCSIIILFGMARLMLFLHPSKMSLAEALDLDSHGLAPQFMRLRHVRPSAALITAALVVLMAAGSLKVLPDRGSVVPERESFVLFPRQLGDWHQSGPRRILSPNIEEGLGADDYHDVTLVRSGAPTPVSLFMAWYEDQSHGGVHSPEVCLPGAGWEIAWLERTDVAEALGSDTPFNINRAIIQKGEVRMMAYYWFQQKDRRIALDYAAKFWLMIDGVRTGRTDGALIRLTTLIGRGEDNDTAEARLMEVLRALNEPLPRFIPDE
;
A
#
# COMPACT_ATOMS: atom_id res chain seq x y z
N MET A 1 26.11 7.62 -20.02
CA MET A 1 24.93 8.23 -20.70
C MET A 1 23.63 7.59 -20.25
N ALA A 2 23.35 6.31 -20.57
CA ALA A 2 22.08 5.66 -20.19
C ALA A 2 21.74 5.77 -18.69
N ILE A 3 22.69 5.45 -17.80
CA ILE A 3 22.51 5.54 -16.34
C ILE A 3 22.24 6.99 -15.90
N ALA A 4 22.98 7.96 -16.44
CA ALA A 4 22.78 9.37 -16.12
C ALA A 4 21.39 9.86 -16.60
N GLY A 5 20.99 9.49 -17.81
CA GLY A 5 19.66 9.81 -18.33
C GLY A 5 18.54 9.17 -17.50
N ALA A 6 18.70 7.92 -17.07
CA ALA A 6 17.77 7.26 -16.16
C ALA A 6 17.71 7.93 -14.79
N GLY A 7 18.85 8.34 -14.23
CA GLY A 7 18.90 9.09 -12.98
C GLY A 7 18.15 10.42 -13.04
N ILE A 8 18.19 11.11 -14.18
CA ILE A 8 17.42 12.35 -14.40
C ILE A 8 15.93 12.04 -14.61
N PHE A 9 15.61 11.07 -15.47
CA PHE A 9 14.22 10.71 -15.81
C PHE A 9 13.45 10.16 -14.60
N PHE A 10 14.06 9.24 -13.85
CA PHE A 10 13.42 8.59 -12.70
C PHE A 10 13.68 9.33 -11.37
N TRP A 11 14.16 10.58 -11.41
CA TRP A 11 14.54 11.31 -10.19
C TRP A 11 13.39 11.43 -9.19
N GLU A 12 12.17 11.71 -9.64
CA GLU A 12 10.99 11.82 -8.77
C GLU A 12 10.70 10.50 -8.04
N GLY A 13 10.77 9.37 -8.76
CA GLY A 13 10.62 8.05 -8.14
C GLY A 13 11.75 7.73 -7.15
N ILE A 14 12.99 8.13 -7.46
CA ILE A 14 14.14 7.98 -6.55
C ILE A 14 13.95 8.83 -5.30
N ALA A 15 13.56 10.09 -5.44
CA ALA A 15 13.30 11.01 -4.33
C ALA A 15 12.17 10.48 -3.44
N ALA A 16 11.07 9.99 -4.02
CA ALA A 16 9.97 9.39 -3.27
C ALA A 16 10.41 8.13 -2.50
N MET A 17 11.26 7.27 -3.09
CA MET A 17 11.85 6.13 -2.38
C MET A 17 12.76 6.60 -1.24
N LEU A 18 13.61 7.61 -1.45
CA LEU A 18 14.50 8.13 -0.41
C LEU A 18 13.72 8.71 0.77
N HIS A 19 12.61 9.41 0.52
CA HIS A 19 11.69 9.85 1.56
C HIS A 19 11.00 8.67 2.24
N ALA A 20 10.50 7.70 1.47
CA ALA A 20 9.86 6.50 2.02
C ALA A 20 10.78 5.73 2.97
N TRP A 21 12.07 5.60 2.64
CA TRP A 21 13.07 4.90 3.43
C TRP A 21 13.41 5.57 4.78
N GLN A 22 12.96 6.80 5.01
CA GLN A 22 13.04 7.45 6.32
C GLN A 22 12.00 6.89 7.30
N ARG A 23 10.94 6.25 6.81
CA ARG A 23 9.93 5.60 7.64
C ARG A 23 10.48 4.30 8.24
N PRO A 24 10.16 3.98 9.51
CA PRO A 24 10.69 2.79 10.18
C PRO A 24 10.51 1.50 9.39
N GLU A 25 9.34 1.30 8.76
CA GLU A 25 9.02 0.11 7.97
C GLU A 25 9.75 -0.06 6.64
N TYR A 26 10.35 1.01 6.12
CA TYR A 26 11.11 0.96 4.86
C TYR A 26 12.61 1.23 5.06
N SER A 27 13.08 1.28 6.31
CA SER A 27 14.46 1.56 6.67
C SER A 27 15.49 0.57 6.09
N HIS A 28 15.07 -0.63 5.68
CA HIS A 28 15.90 -1.61 4.98
C HIS A 28 16.14 -1.29 3.49
N GLY A 29 15.32 -0.43 2.90
CA GLY A 29 15.32 -0.09 1.47
C GLY A 29 16.69 0.26 0.88
N PRO A 30 17.53 1.10 1.51
CA PRO A 30 18.85 1.46 0.99
C PRO A 30 19.79 0.26 0.79
N LEU A 31 19.61 -0.82 1.55
CA LEU A 31 20.45 -2.02 1.47
C LEU A 31 20.08 -2.92 0.28
N ILE A 32 18.84 -2.84 -0.20
CA ILE A 32 18.30 -3.72 -1.26
C ILE A 32 19.06 -3.58 -2.58
N PRO A 33 19.37 -2.39 -3.13
CA PRO A 33 20.19 -2.27 -4.34
C PRO A 33 21.58 -2.91 -4.20
N VAL A 34 22.20 -2.79 -3.02
CA VAL A 34 23.53 -3.36 -2.74
C VAL A 34 23.45 -4.88 -2.75
N LEU A 35 22.50 -5.47 -2.03
CA LEU A 35 22.31 -6.92 -1.98
C LEU A 35 21.91 -7.48 -3.34
N SER A 36 21.05 -6.78 -4.09
CA SER A 36 20.68 -7.14 -5.47
C SER A 36 21.88 -7.13 -6.40
N GLY A 37 22.77 -6.14 -6.27
CA GLY A 37 24.01 -6.07 -7.02
C GLY A 37 24.97 -7.22 -6.70
N LEU A 38 25.12 -7.58 -5.42
CA LEU A 38 25.92 -8.73 -5.00
C LEU A 38 25.34 -10.05 -5.52
N MET A 39 24.01 -10.23 -5.44
CA MET A 39 23.30 -11.37 -6.03
C MET A 39 23.54 -11.45 -7.54
N PHE A 40 23.47 -10.32 -8.25
CA PHE A 40 23.76 -10.25 -9.68
C PHE A 40 25.22 -10.65 -10.00
N LEU A 41 26.20 -10.14 -9.25
CA LEU A 41 27.60 -10.52 -9.45
C LEU A 41 27.86 -12.00 -9.19
N ARG A 42 27.16 -12.59 -8.22
CA ARG A 42 27.20 -14.04 -7.95
C ARG A 42 26.62 -14.83 -9.12
N GLU A 43 25.43 -14.47 -9.60
CA GLU A 43 24.82 -15.12 -10.76
C GLU A 43 25.70 -14.98 -12.02
N LEU A 44 26.34 -13.82 -12.22
CA LEU A 44 27.24 -13.58 -13.34
C LEU A 44 28.45 -14.54 -13.37
N LYS A 45 28.90 -15.04 -12.20
CA LYS A 45 29.98 -16.04 -12.09
C LYS A 45 29.59 -17.37 -12.77
N GLN A 46 28.31 -17.73 -12.79
CA GLN A 46 27.81 -18.96 -13.39
C GLN A 46 27.81 -18.92 -14.93
N TYR A 47 27.84 -17.72 -15.52
CA TYR A 47 27.76 -17.53 -16.97
C TYR A 47 29.12 -17.08 -17.53
N PRO A 48 29.82 -17.95 -18.31
CA PRO A 48 31.12 -17.60 -18.88
C PRO A 48 31.03 -16.41 -19.85
N PRO A 49 32.11 -15.65 -20.04
CA PRO A 49 32.14 -14.55 -21.00
C PRO A 49 31.81 -15.08 -22.40
N GLN A 50 30.82 -14.47 -23.05
CA GLN A 50 30.48 -14.76 -24.44
C GLN A 50 30.91 -13.58 -25.31
N PRO A 51 32.19 -13.52 -25.75
CA PRO A 51 32.67 -12.47 -26.63
C PRO A 51 32.02 -12.61 -28.02
N GLY A 52 31.23 -11.61 -28.42
CA GLY A 52 30.57 -11.57 -29.73
C GLY A 52 29.38 -10.62 -29.77
N PRO A 53 28.89 -10.26 -30.97
CA PRO A 53 27.65 -9.49 -31.11
C PRO A 53 26.47 -10.32 -30.63
N LYS A 54 25.62 -9.71 -29.79
CA LYS A 54 24.36 -10.30 -29.33
C LYS A 54 23.24 -9.88 -30.29
N SER A 55 22.56 -10.85 -30.91
CA SER A 55 21.45 -10.62 -31.85
C SER A 55 20.09 -10.50 -31.17
N ASP A 56 19.97 -10.96 -29.93
CA ASP A 56 18.73 -11.16 -29.17
C ASP A 56 18.47 -10.04 -28.14
N ARG A 57 18.64 -8.77 -28.55
CA ARG A 57 18.52 -7.59 -27.67
C ARG A 57 17.13 -6.95 -27.65
N TRP A 58 16.27 -7.30 -28.60
CA TRP A 58 14.94 -6.67 -28.75
C TRP A 58 14.03 -6.76 -27.50
N PRO A 59 14.05 -7.84 -26.67
CA PRO A 59 13.22 -7.88 -25.46
C PRO A 59 13.64 -6.81 -24.46
N GLY A 60 14.95 -6.54 -24.36
CA GLY A 60 15.47 -5.48 -23.50
C GLY A 60 15.05 -4.09 -23.97
N MET A 61 15.04 -3.83 -25.28
CA MET A 61 14.54 -2.56 -25.81
C MET A 61 13.03 -2.38 -25.56
N THR A 62 12.25 -3.45 -25.76
CA THR A 62 10.81 -3.44 -25.48
C THR A 62 10.53 -3.12 -24.01
N LEU A 63 11.29 -3.74 -23.10
CA LEU A 63 11.19 -3.49 -21.67
C LEU A 63 11.60 -2.06 -21.29
N ILE A 64 12.61 -1.48 -21.95
CA ILE A 64 12.98 -0.07 -21.75
C ILE A 64 11.86 0.86 -22.22
N VAL A 65 11.27 0.63 -23.39
CA VAL A 65 10.15 1.45 -23.88
C VAL A 65 8.99 1.36 -22.89
N PHE A 66 8.64 0.16 -22.43
CA PHE A 66 7.59 -0.02 -21.43
C PHE A 66 7.92 0.67 -20.09
N ALA A 67 9.17 0.58 -19.62
CA ALA A 67 9.63 1.26 -18.41
C ALA A 67 9.52 2.79 -18.50
N LEU A 68 9.84 3.36 -19.66
CA LEU A 68 9.72 4.80 -19.91
C LEU A 68 8.26 5.24 -20.09
N LEU A 69 7.42 4.42 -20.72
CA LEU A 69 5.97 4.67 -20.79
C LEU A 69 5.34 4.66 -19.39
N LEU A 70 5.71 3.68 -18.55
CA LEU A 70 5.23 3.62 -17.17
C LEU A 70 5.73 4.82 -16.34
N GLY A 71 7.01 5.19 -16.49
CA GLY A 71 7.58 6.34 -15.79
C GLY A 71 7.01 7.68 -16.25
N THR A 72 6.75 7.86 -17.55
CA THR A 72 6.08 9.08 -18.06
C THR A 72 4.64 9.16 -17.59
N LEU A 73 3.92 8.04 -17.57
CA LEU A 73 2.58 7.96 -17.01
C LEU A 73 2.59 8.36 -15.52
N GLY A 74 3.51 7.80 -14.73
CA GLY A 74 3.67 8.15 -13.31
C GLY A 74 3.97 9.64 -13.09
N ALA A 75 4.94 10.19 -13.84
CA ALA A 75 5.33 11.59 -13.74
C ALA A 75 4.17 12.54 -14.08
N PHE A 76 3.44 12.30 -15.18
CA PHE A 76 2.29 13.13 -15.56
C PHE A 76 1.06 12.95 -14.66
N SER A 77 1.01 11.88 -13.88
CA SER A 77 -0.08 11.61 -12.95
C SER A 77 0.19 12.14 -11.55
N GLY A 78 1.40 12.65 -11.28
CA GLY A 78 1.85 12.96 -9.92
C GLY A 78 2.00 11.73 -9.02
N ILE A 79 2.11 10.52 -9.59
CA ILE A 79 2.21 9.27 -8.83
C ILE A 79 3.65 8.74 -8.92
N PRO A 80 4.54 9.13 -7.99
CA PRO A 80 5.96 8.78 -8.06
C PRO A 80 6.23 7.28 -7.90
N ASP A 81 5.28 6.52 -7.31
CA ASP A 81 5.37 5.06 -7.19
C ASP A 81 5.55 4.40 -8.58
N PHE A 82 4.78 4.81 -9.59
CA PHE A 82 4.91 4.27 -10.95
C PHE A 82 6.24 4.63 -11.59
N VAL A 83 6.79 5.82 -11.29
CA VAL A 83 8.14 6.23 -11.71
C VAL A 83 9.18 5.29 -11.11
N ALA A 84 9.09 4.99 -9.81
CA ALA A 84 9.97 4.03 -9.13
C ALA A 84 9.83 2.61 -9.70
N TYR A 85 8.62 2.18 -10.07
CA TYR A 85 8.39 0.86 -10.69
C TYR A 85 9.02 0.78 -12.08
N GLY A 86 8.89 1.86 -12.86
CA GLY A 86 9.57 2.01 -14.16
C GLY A 86 11.09 1.87 -14.05
N LEU A 87 11.71 2.40 -12.98
CA LEU A 87 13.16 2.27 -12.76
C LEU A 87 13.61 0.81 -12.65
N ILE A 88 12.85 -0.05 -11.94
CA ILE A 88 13.19 -1.47 -11.81
C ILE A 88 13.10 -2.19 -13.17
N LEU A 89 12.04 -1.92 -13.93
CA LEU A 89 11.88 -2.47 -15.27
C LEU A 89 13.00 -1.97 -16.20
N TRP A 90 13.41 -0.71 -16.07
CA TRP A 90 14.53 -0.15 -16.82
C TRP A 90 15.85 -0.86 -16.50
N VAL A 91 16.13 -1.16 -15.22
CA VAL A 91 17.29 -1.96 -14.81
C VAL A 91 17.27 -3.35 -15.46
N GLY A 92 16.12 -4.02 -15.45
CA GLY A 92 15.92 -5.28 -16.16
C GLY A 92 16.18 -5.17 -17.67
N GLY A 93 15.67 -4.10 -18.30
CA GLY A 93 15.88 -3.81 -19.72
C GLY A 93 17.35 -3.60 -20.08
N ILE A 94 18.09 -2.87 -19.25
CA ILE A 94 19.53 -2.65 -19.42
C ILE A 94 20.32 -3.96 -19.29
N LEU A 95 19.98 -4.84 -18.35
CA LEU A 95 20.61 -6.15 -18.24
C LEU A 95 20.34 -7.02 -19.48
N LEU A 96 19.10 -7.03 -19.99
CA LEU A 96 18.75 -7.77 -21.21
C LEU A 96 19.49 -7.24 -22.46
N ILE A 97 19.65 -5.92 -22.61
CA ILE A 97 20.42 -5.34 -23.71
C ILE A 97 21.92 -5.67 -23.58
N SER A 98 22.44 -5.61 -22.36
CA SER A 98 23.88 -5.79 -22.08
C SER A 98 24.32 -7.24 -22.30
N PHE A 99 23.51 -8.21 -21.88
CA PHE A 99 23.86 -9.64 -21.92
C PHE A 99 23.16 -10.44 -23.03
N GLY A 100 22.14 -9.88 -23.68
CA GLY A 100 21.24 -10.59 -24.60
C GLY A 100 20.16 -11.38 -23.85
N TRP A 101 19.08 -11.75 -24.52
CA TRP A 101 17.99 -12.56 -23.93
C TRP A 101 18.48 -13.89 -23.36
N GLN A 102 19.33 -14.62 -24.08
CA GLN A 102 19.75 -15.98 -23.73
C GLN A 102 20.41 -16.08 -22.35
N THR A 103 21.23 -15.08 -22.00
CA THR A 103 21.91 -14.98 -20.70
C THR A 103 21.16 -14.05 -19.75
N GLY A 104 20.71 -12.90 -20.23
CA GLY A 104 20.12 -11.83 -19.43
C GLY A 104 18.83 -12.25 -18.71
N ARG A 105 18.03 -13.14 -19.30
CA ARG A 105 16.80 -13.65 -18.66
C ARG A 105 17.08 -14.37 -17.33
N ASN A 106 18.28 -14.90 -17.12
CA ASN A 106 18.64 -15.60 -15.89
C ASN A 106 18.95 -14.64 -14.74
N PHE A 107 19.14 -13.35 -15.02
CA PHE A 107 19.35 -12.31 -14.00
C PHE A 107 18.03 -11.71 -13.49
N TRP A 108 16.90 -12.37 -13.73
CA TRP A 108 15.62 -11.95 -13.15
C TRP A 108 15.62 -11.97 -11.60
N PRO A 109 16.31 -12.90 -10.88
CA PRO A 109 16.25 -12.92 -9.42
C PRO A 109 16.76 -11.65 -8.74
N PRO A 110 17.95 -11.09 -9.08
CA PRO A 110 18.40 -9.82 -8.50
C PRO A 110 17.54 -8.63 -8.93
N VAL A 111 16.95 -8.64 -10.14
CA VAL A 111 16.04 -7.56 -10.57
C VAL A 111 14.73 -7.61 -9.77
N LEU A 112 14.15 -8.78 -9.56
CA LEU A 112 12.94 -8.93 -8.74
C LEU A 112 13.22 -8.55 -7.28
N HIS A 113 14.42 -8.82 -6.77
CA HIS A 113 14.79 -8.41 -5.41
C HIS A 113 14.69 -6.89 -5.19
N LEU A 114 14.90 -6.08 -6.23
CA LEU A 114 14.73 -4.62 -6.13
C LEU A 114 13.30 -4.22 -5.75
N VAL A 115 12.28 -5.06 -5.99
CA VAL A 115 10.89 -4.75 -5.62
C VAL A 115 10.75 -4.57 -4.10
N TYR A 116 11.57 -5.22 -3.29
CA TYR A 116 11.51 -5.09 -1.82
C TYR A 116 11.99 -3.73 -1.28
N MET A 117 12.56 -2.86 -2.13
CA MET A 117 12.88 -1.47 -1.78
C MET A 117 11.74 -0.50 -2.04
N LEU A 118 10.72 -0.93 -2.79
CA LEU A 118 9.62 -0.07 -3.20
C LEU A 118 8.61 0.12 -2.07
N PRO A 119 8.14 1.36 -1.85
CA PRO A 119 6.95 1.57 -1.05
C PRO A 119 5.74 0.92 -1.75
N LEU A 120 4.84 0.36 -0.94
CA LEU A 120 3.55 -0.09 -1.44
C LEU A 120 2.69 1.14 -1.76
N PRO A 121 1.83 1.10 -2.80
CA PRO A 121 0.85 2.15 -3.02
C PRO A 121 0.01 2.34 -1.77
N GLY A 122 -0.31 3.59 -1.39
CA GLY A 122 -0.96 3.90 -0.12
C GLY A 122 -2.22 3.07 0.16
N THR A 123 -3.08 2.86 -0.85
CA THR A 123 -4.29 2.03 -0.73
C THR A 123 -3.99 0.57 -0.35
N ILE A 124 -2.92 -0.01 -0.91
CA ILE A 124 -2.48 -1.38 -0.59
C ILE A 124 -1.84 -1.39 0.79
N TYR A 125 -0.96 -0.43 1.07
CA TYR A 125 -0.28 -0.31 2.35
C TYR A 125 -1.27 -0.30 3.52
N TYR A 126 -2.26 0.60 3.50
CA TYR A 126 -3.22 0.70 4.60
C TYR A 126 -4.13 -0.51 4.74
N LYS A 127 -4.61 -1.10 3.63
CA LYS A 127 -5.40 -2.35 3.69
C LYS A 127 -4.62 -3.48 4.33
N VAL A 128 -3.39 -3.71 3.87
CA VAL A 128 -2.51 -4.73 4.44
C VAL A 128 -2.21 -4.43 5.90
N SER A 129 -1.90 -3.18 6.25
CA SER A 129 -1.65 -2.72 7.62
C SER A 129 -2.83 -3.06 8.54
N THR A 130 -4.05 -2.65 8.17
CA THR A 130 -5.28 -2.90 8.95
C THR A 130 -5.56 -4.39 9.11
N HIS A 131 -5.45 -5.18 8.05
CA HIS A 131 -5.67 -6.64 8.14
C HIS A 131 -4.64 -7.32 9.05
N LEU A 132 -3.36 -6.96 8.93
CA LEU A 132 -2.31 -7.52 9.77
C LEU A 132 -2.49 -7.12 11.24
N GLN A 133 -2.91 -5.88 11.53
CA GLN A 133 -3.24 -5.45 12.88
C GLN A 133 -4.35 -6.31 13.48
N PHE A 134 -5.44 -6.55 12.73
CA PHE A 134 -6.56 -7.37 13.19
C PHE A 134 -6.12 -8.81 13.51
N PHE A 135 -5.47 -9.49 12.55
CA PHE A 135 -4.98 -10.86 12.76
C PHE A 135 -3.98 -10.96 13.92
N SER A 136 -3.06 -9.99 14.02
CA SER A 136 -2.05 -10.00 15.08
C SER A 136 -2.63 -9.69 16.46
N SER A 137 -3.66 -8.83 16.54
CA SER A 137 -4.40 -8.55 17.77
C SER A 137 -5.18 -9.77 18.25
N GLU A 138 -5.88 -10.47 17.35
CA GLU A 138 -6.61 -11.70 17.70
C GLU A 138 -5.66 -12.78 18.24
N LEU A 139 -4.54 -13.02 17.55
CA LEU A 139 -3.53 -13.97 18.00
C LEU A 139 -2.82 -13.50 19.28
N GLY A 140 -2.54 -12.20 19.42
CA GLY A 140 -1.98 -11.62 20.64
C GLY A 140 -2.89 -11.82 21.86
N VAL A 141 -4.18 -11.60 21.69
CA VAL A 141 -5.22 -11.85 22.70
C VAL A 141 -5.34 -13.35 23.00
N TRP A 142 -5.21 -14.21 21.99
CA TRP A 142 -5.14 -15.66 22.21
C TRP A 142 -3.96 -16.05 23.11
N PHE A 143 -2.77 -15.49 22.90
CA PHE A 143 -1.62 -15.71 23.79
C PHE A 143 -1.85 -15.18 25.21
N LEU A 144 -2.48 -13.99 25.36
CA LEU A 144 -2.83 -13.44 26.67
C LEU A 144 -3.79 -14.34 27.44
N LYS A 145 -4.81 -14.88 26.75
CA LYS A 145 -5.76 -15.84 27.33
C LYS A 145 -5.07 -17.14 27.72
N LEU A 146 -4.11 -17.63 26.93
CA LEU A 146 -3.32 -18.81 27.27
C LEU A 146 -2.52 -18.61 28.58
N LEU A 147 -2.08 -17.38 28.85
CA LEU A 147 -1.39 -16.98 30.08
C LEU A 147 -2.34 -16.56 31.21
N SER A 148 -3.66 -16.82 31.07
CA SER A 148 -4.70 -16.47 32.05
C SER A 148 -4.80 -14.96 32.36
N VAL A 149 -4.43 -14.10 31.41
CA VAL A 149 -4.65 -12.65 31.52
C VAL A 149 -6.10 -12.33 31.10
N PRO A 150 -6.91 -11.67 31.94
CA PRO A 150 -8.27 -11.28 31.56
C PRO A 150 -8.21 -10.19 30.49
N VAL A 151 -8.78 -10.46 29.32
CA VAL A 151 -8.71 -9.55 28.17
C VAL A 151 -9.95 -9.69 27.28
N PHE A 152 -10.40 -8.56 26.75
CA PHE A 152 -11.45 -8.48 25.74
C PHE A 152 -10.93 -7.69 24.53
N LEU A 153 -11.27 -8.15 23.32
CA LEU A 153 -10.86 -7.51 22.07
C LEU A 153 -12.09 -6.88 21.41
N GLU A 154 -12.02 -5.60 21.10
CA GLU A 154 -13.05 -4.87 20.36
C GLU A 154 -12.40 -4.14 19.17
N GLY A 155 -12.45 -4.75 17.98
CA GLY A 155 -11.68 -4.29 16.83
C GLY A 155 -10.17 -4.35 17.10
N ASN A 156 -9.49 -3.20 17.00
CA ASN A 156 -8.07 -3.06 17.34
C ASN A 156 -7.83 -2.53 18.78
N ILE A 157 -8.84 -2.53 19.64
CA ILE A 157 -8.71 -2.11 21.04
C ILE A 157 -8.66 -3.35 21.94
N ILE A 158 -7.57 -3.49 22.68
CA ILE A 158 -7.37 -4.53 23.69
C ILE A 158 -7.74 -3.94 25.05
N ASP A 159 -8.82 -4.46 25.64
CA ASP A 159 -9.30 -4.08 26.96
C ASP A 159 -8.78 -5.07 28.01
N LEU A 160 -7.92 -4.60 28.91
CA LEU A 160 -7.33 -5.35 30.02
C LEU A 160 -8.12 -5.14 31.33
N GLY A 161 -9.34 -4.62 31.25
CA GLY A 161 -10.25 -4.35 32.36
C GLY A 161 -10.00 -2.99 33.02
N VAL A 162 -8.78 -2.75 33.52
CA VAL A 162 -8.40 -1.47 34.16
C VAL A 162 -7.88 -0.44 33.16
N THR A 163 -7.32 -0.92 32.04
CA THR A 163 -6.65 -0.10 31.03
C THR A 163 -7.01 -0.60 29.64
N LYS A 164 -7.17 0.32 28.68
CA LYS A 164 -7.35 0.00 27.27
C LYS A 164 -6.10 0.35 26.49
N MET A 165 -5.65 -0.57 25.66
CA MET A 165 -4.54 -0.36 24.73
C MET A 165 -5.07 -0.38 23.30
N HIS A 166 -4.76 0.66 22.53
CA HIS A 166 -5.05 0.68 21.11
C HIS A 166 -3.86 0.12 20.33
N VAL A 167 -4.12 -0.88 19.48
CA VAL A 167 -3.13 -1.42 18.55
C VAL A 167 -3.06 -0.49 17.35
N ALA A 168 -2.23 0.54 17.47
CA ALA A 168 -2.00 1.53 16.42
C ALA A 168 -1.27 0.93 15.21
N GLU A 169 -1.19 1.71 14.13
CA GLU A 169 -0.51 1.31 12.88
C GLU A 169 0.93 0.81 13.06
N ALA A 170 1.66 1.38 14.02
CA ALA A 170 3.01 0.95 14.38
C ALA A 170 3.09 -0.53 14.84
N CYS A 171 1.96 -1.14 15.18
CA CYS A 171 1.82 -2.53 15.59
C CYS A 171 1.30 -3.45 14.46
N SER A 172 1.19 -2.97 13.21
CA SER A 172 0.83 -3.80 12.05
C SER A 172 1.85 -4.90 11.72
N GLY A 173 3.09 -4.71 12.16
CA GLY A 173 4.21 -5.63 11.91
C GLY A 173 4.87 -5.49 10.55
N LEU A 174 4.43 -4.54 9.72
CA LEU A 174 5.09 -4.20 8.46
C LEU A 174 6.58 -3.88 8.63
N ARG A 175 6.94 -3.27 9.76
CA ARG A 175 8.31 -2.83 10.09
C ARG A 175 9.37 -3.91 10.04
N TYR A 176 9.02 -5.15 10.36
CA TYR A 176 9.92 -6.30 10.29
C TYR A 176 9.48 -7.33 9.26
N MET A 177 8.20 -7.31 8.82
CA MET A 177 7.71 -8.14 7.74
C MET A 177 8.40 -7.82 6.41
N PHE A 178 8.56 -6.54 6.03
CA PHE A 178 9.21 -6.20 4.76
C PHE A 178 10.70 -6.63 4.73
N PRO A 179 11.52 -6.36 5.76
CA PRO A 179 12.87 -6.89 5.84
C PRO A 179 12.94 -8.42 5.80
N ILE A 180 12.09 -9.15 6.54
CA ILE A 180 12.15 -10.63 6.55
C ILE A 180 11.69 -11.23 5.23
N LEU A 181 10.78 -10.59 4.51
CA LEU A 181 10.39 -11.01 3.15
C LEU A 181 11.56 -10.86 2.18
N SER A 182 12.25 -9.72 2.19
CA SER A 182 13.48 -9.53 1.41
C SER A 182 14.55 -10.55 1.80
N PHE A 183 14.80 -10.73 3.10
CA PHE A 183 15.80 -11.67 3.58
C PHE A 183 15.47 -13.10 3.17
N SER A 184 14.21 -13.51 3.31
CA SER A 184 13.74 -14.84 2.91
C SER A 184 13.85 -15.04 1.39
N TYR A 185 13.63 -14.00 0.60
CA TYR A 185 13.87 -14.03 -0.84
C TYR A 185 15.34 -14.28 -1.16
N ILE A 186 16.26 -13.50 -0.57
CA ILE A 186 17.71 -13.71 -0.74
C ILE A 186 18.04 -15.14 -0.33
N PHE A 187 17.62 -15.55 0.86
CA PHE A 187 17.83 -16.88 1.40
C PHE A 187 17.38 -17.96 0.41
N ALA A 188 16.16 -17.87 -0.13
CA ALA A 188 15.61 -18.82 -1.09
C ALA A 188 16.39 -18.86 -2.42
N VAL A 189 16.92 -17.73 -2.89
CA VAL A 189 17.81 -17.67 -4.06
C VAL A 189 19.12 -18.38 -3.74
N LEU A 190 19.75 -18.07 -2.61
CA LEU A 190 21.06 -18.65 -2.25
C LEU A 190 20.98 -20.13 -1.87
N TYR A 191 19.79 -20.60 -1.44
CA TYR A 191 19.54 -21.95 -0.97
C TYR A 191 19.66 -22.98 -2.11
N GLN A 192 20.55 -23.96 -2.01
CA GLN A 192 20.81 -24.97 -3.03
C GLN A 192 19.91 -26.22 -2.93
N GLY A 193 18.99 -26.27 -1.97
CA GLY A 193 18.06 -27.40 -1.84
C GLY A 193 16.88 -27.40 -2.84
N PRO A 194 15.93 -28.33 -2.68
CA PRO A 194 14.76 -28.48 -3.53
C PRO A 194 13.95 -27.19 -3.71
N LYS A 195 13.38 -27.00 -4.91
CA LYS A 195 12.56 -25.81 -5.22
C LYS A 195 11.36 -25.63 -4.28
N TRP A 196 10.81 -26.73 -3.74
CA TRP A 196 9.69 -26.66 -2.79
C TRP A 196 10.13 -26.13 -1.41
N HIS A 197 11.36 -26.41 -0.95
CA HIS A 197 11.92 -25.77 0.25
C HIS A 197 11.99 -24.25 0.06
N LYS A 198 12.50 -23.81 -1.11
CA LYS A 198 12.58 -22.38 -1.45
C LYS A 198 11.20 -21.71 -1.37
N ALA A 199 10.18 -22.36 -1.91
CA ALA A 199 8.81 -21.87 -1.87
C ALA A 199 8.27 -21.76 -0.44
N ILE A 200 8.46 -22.80 0.39
CA ILE A 200 7.98 -22.75 1.78
C ILE A 200 8.74 -21.70 2.59
N LEU A 201 10.06 -21.59 2.44
CA LEU A 201 10.86 -20.56 3.11
C LEU A 201 10.36 -19.16 2.76
N LEU A 202 10.14 -18.89 1.47
CA LEU A 202 9.60 -17.60 1.01
C LEU A 202 8.20 -17.33 1.58
N VAL A 203 7.29 -18.29 1.47
CA VAL A 203 5.89 -18.14 1.95
C VAL A 203 5.83 -18.03 3.47
N SER A 204 6.70 -18.73 4.21
CA SER A 204 6.73 -18.73 5.67
C SER A 204 7.11 -17.39 6.30
N ALA A 205 7.77 -16.50 5.54
CA ALA A 205 8.17 -15.20 6.05
C ALA A 205 6.97 -14.37 6.54
N VAL A 206 5.81 -14.46 5.86
CA VAL A 206 4.58 -13.76 6.28
C VAL A 206 4.00 -14.36 7.57
N PRO A 207 3.71 -15.68 7.68
CA PRO A 207 3.26 -16.27 8.94
C PRO A 207 4.23 -16.07 10.11
N ILE A 208 5.54 -16.17 9.88
CA ILE A 208 6.55 -15.93 10.93
C ILE A 208 6.46 -14.48 11.42
N ALA A 209 6.34 -13.51 10.52
CA ALA A 209 6.19 -12.11 10.89
C ALA A 209 4.91 -11.85 11.69
N ILE A 210 3.76 -12.38 11.24
CA ILE A 210 2.47 -12.26 11.94
C ILE A 210 2.55 -12.89 13.33
N PHE A 211 3.10 -14.11 13.42
CA PHE A 211 3.28 -14.82 14.68
C PHE A 211 4.14 -13.99 15.66
N MET A 212 5.30 -13.51 15.22
CA MET A 212 6.18 -12.74 16.07
C MET A 212 5.59 -11.36 16.44
N ASN A 213 4.78 -10.75 15.58
CA ASN A 213 4.00 -9.56 15.93
C ASN A 213 3.01 -9.86 17.05
N SER A 214 2.29 -10.97 16.93
CA SER A 214 1.29 -11.39 17.90
C SER A 214 1.92 -11.63 19.28
N VAL A 215 3.11 -12.25 19.32
CA VAL A 215 3.91 -12.41 20.54
C VAL A 215 4.29 -11.04 21.12
N ARG A 216 4.73 -10.09 20.30
CA ARG A 216 5.05 -8.73 20.75
C ARG A 216 3.82 -8.04 21.36
N ILE A 217 2.65 -8.13 20.72
CA ILE A 217 1.40 -7.56 21.23
C ILE A 217 1.03 -8.18 22.58
N ALA A 218 1.14 -9.51 22.71
CA ALA A 218 0.89 -10.18 23.98
C ALA A 218 1.85 -9.73 25.09
N LEU A 219 3.15 -9.63 24.79
CA LEU A 219 4.15 -9.14 25.75
C LEU A 219 3.88 -7.69 26.16
N ALA A 220 3.48 -6.82 25.22
CA ALA A 220 3.08 -5.45 25.52
C ALA A 220 1.87 -5.42 26.46
N GLY A 221 0.86 -6.27 26.23
CA GLY A 221 -0.31 -6.39 27.10
C GLY A 221 0.06 -6.82 28.52
N ILE A 222 0.97 -7.79 28.68
CA ILE A 222 1.47 -8.23 29.99
C ILE A 222 2.20 -7.09 30.70
N ILE A 223 3.05 -6.36 29.99
CA ILE A 223 3.80 -5.24 30.57
C ILE A 223 2.85 -4.16 31.07
N VAL A 224 1.84 -3.80 30.28
CA VAL A 224 0.84 -2.80 30.71
C VAL A 224 0.03 -3.28 31.90
N GLN A 225 -0.32 -4.56 31.94
CA GLN A 225 -1.06 -5.12 33.07
C GLN A 225 -0.26 -5.11 34.38
N VAL A 226 1.04 -5.37 34.32
CA VAL A 226 1.90 -5.53 35.51
C VAL A 226 2.55 -4.22 35.94
N TYR A 227 3.02 -3.41 34.98
CA TYR A 227 3.84 -2.22 35.23
C TYR A 227 3.15 -0.90 34.87
N GLY A 228 1.98 -0.94 34.22
CA GLY A 228 1.25 0.24 33.77
C GLY A 228 1.68 0.75 32.39
N LEU A 229 0.98 1.77 31.89
CA LEU A 229 1.18 2.32 30.53
C LEU A 229 2.54 2.98 30.33
N ASP A 230 3.13 3.56 31.37
CA ASP A 230 4.38 4.33 31.26
C ASP A 230 5.57 3.46 30.82
N TRP A 231 5.52 2.16 31.10
CA TRP A 231 6.55 1.20 30.68
C TRP A 231 6.41 0.79 29.21
N LEU A 232 5.27 1.06 28.58
CA LEU A 232 5.00 0.69 27.20
C LEU A 232 5.88 1.48 26.22
N GLU A 233 6.15 2.76 26.48
CA GLU A 233 7.01 3.58 25.61
C GLU A 233 8.45 3.04 25.58
N GLY A 234 9.04 2.81 26.75
CA GLY A 234 10.40 2.26 26.87
C GLY A 234 10.53 0.84 26.30
N PHE A 235 9.51 -0.02 26.51
CA PHE A 235 9.46 -1.34 25.89
C PHE A 235 9.31 -1.27 24.38
N SER A 236 8.44 -0.39 23.89
CA SER A 236 8.22 -0.19 22.45
C SER A 236 9.49 0.29 21.77
N HIS A 237 10.29 1.11 22.46
CA HIS A 237 11.61 1.56 22.00
C HIS A 237 12.66 0.44 21.99
N PHE A 238 12.70 -0.44 23.00
CA PHE A 238 13.64 -1.57 23.01
C PHE A 238 13.27 -2.67 22.00
N PHE A 239 11.98 -3.00 21.91
CA PHE A 239 11.39 -3.91 20.91
C PHE A 239 11.06 -3.18 19.59
N GLU A 240 11.89 -2.21 19.20
CA GLU A 240 11.79 -1.38 17.98
C GLU A 240 11.94 -2.17 16.65
N GLY A 241 11.66 -3.47 16.65
CA GLY A 241 11.59 -4.29 15.45
C GLY A 241 12.86 -5.07 15.13
N TRP A 242 14.05 -4.62 15.55
CA TRP A 242 15.30 -5.36 15.28
C TRP A 242 15.35 -6.72 16.02
N VAL A 243 14.87 -6.77 17.28
CA VAL A 243 14.76 -8.02 18.05
C VAL A 243 13.81 -9.00 17.36
N ILE A 244 12.62 -8.52 16.98
CA ILE A 244 11.59 -9.31 16.32
C ILE A 244 12.09 -9.83 14.97
N PHE A 245 12.77 -8.98 14.21
CA PHE A 245 13.40 -9.35 12.96
C PHE A 245 14.45 -10.43 13.15
N LEU A 246 15.35 -10.30 14.13
CA LEU A 246 16.37 -11.30 14.42
C LEU A 246 15.76 -12.63 14.88
N CYS A 247 14.74 -12.60 15.74
CA CYS A 247 13.98 -13.79 16.11
C CYS A 247 13.32 -14.45 14.89
N SER A 248 12.73 -13.66 13.99
CA SER A 248 12.11 -14.15 12.75
C SER A 248 13.14 -14.83 11.84
N ILE A 249 14.34 -14.25 11.73
CA ILE A 249 15.48 -14.85 11.03
C ILE A 249 15.84 -16.19 11.66
N ILE A 250 15.97 -16.26 12.99
CA ILE A 250 16.32 -17.50 13.71
C ILE A 250 15.28 -18.60 13.45
N ILE A 251 13.99 -18.26 13.47
CA ILE A 251 12.89 -19.20 13.16
C ILE A 251 13.01 -19.68 11.70
N LEU A 252 13.24 -18.77 10.75
CA LEU A 252 13.43 -19.11 9.34
C LEU A 252 14.62 -20.06 9.13
N PHE A 253 15.76 -19.78 9.78
CA PHE A 253 16.93 -20.66 9.78
C PHE A 253 16.66 -22.02 10.43
N GLY A 254 15.93 -22.02 11.56
CA GLY A 254 15.51 -23.24 12.23
C GLY A 254 14.63 -24.11 11.33
N MET A 255 13.71 -23.50 10.61
CA MET A 255 12.85 -24.18 9.63
C MET A 255 13.67 -24.73 8.46
N ALA A 256 14.60 -23.94 7.90
CA ALA A 256 15.49 -24.41 6.83
C ALA A 256 16.35 -25.61 7.29
N ARG A 257 16.87 -25.57 8.52
CA ARG A 257 17.64 -26.66 9.12
C ARG A 257 16.78 -27.90 9.33
N LEU A 258 15.55 -27.74 9.83
CA LEU A 258 14.60 -28.84 10.00
C LEU A 258 14.29 -29.51 8.65
N MET A 259 14.05 -28.72 7.60
CA MET A 259 13.82 -29.24 6.26
C MET A 259 15.03 -29.99 5.68
N LEU A 260 16.24 -29.46 5.86
CA LEU A 260 17.47 -30.17 5.47
C LEU A 260 17.68 -31.45 6.26
N PHE A 261 17.36 -31.44 7.54
CA PHE A 261 17.44 -32.62 8.40
C PHE A 261 16.48 -33.74 7.96
N LEU A 262 15.27 -33.36 7.51
CA LEU A 262 14.28 -34.29 6.96
C LEU A 262 14.59 -34.71 5.51
N HIS A 263 15.52 -34.04 4.83
CA HIS A 263 15.88 -34.33 3.45
C HIS A 263 16.90 -35.48 3.37
N PRO A 264 16.78 -36.41 2.40
CA PRO A 264 17.68 -37.56 2.29
C PRO A 264 19.16 -37.21 2.12
N SER A 265 19.48 -36.09 1.45
CA SER A 265 20.84 -35.58 1.33
C SER A 265 21.20 -34.70 2.52
N LYS A 266 22.08 -35.19 3.40
CA LYS A 266 22.60 -34.43 4.55
C LYS A 266 23.58 -33.34 4.08
N MET A 267 23.05 -32.19 3.67
CA MET A 267 23.84 -30.99 3.42
C MET A 267 23.89 -30.15 4.69
N SER A 268 25.05 -29.56 5.00
CA SER A 268 25.11 -28.57 6.07
C SER A 268 24.39 -27.28 5.65
N LEU A 269 23.94 -26.46 6.60
CA LEU A 269 23.27 -25.19 6.28
C LEU A 269 24.20 -24.21 5.54
N ALA A 270 25.50 -24.24 5.85
CA ALA A 270 26.52 -23.44 5.17
C ALA A 270 26.83 -23.96 3.75
N GLU A 271 26.69 -25.27 3.50
CA GLU A 271 26.73 -25.81 2.13
C GLU A 271 25.44 -25.49 1.36
N ALA A 272 24.29 -25.53 2.05
CA ALA A 272 23.00 -25.22 1.46
C ALA A 272 22.88 -23.73 1.10
N LEU A 273 23.48 -22.83 1.88
CA LEU A 273 23.58 -21.41 1.58
C LEU A 273 24.94 -21.13 0.95
N ASP A 274 24.99 -21.05 -0.37
CA ASP A 274 26.22 -20.70 -1.08
C ASP A 274 26.56 -19.22 -0.89
N LEU A 275 27.20 -18.94 0.25
CA LEU A 275 27.70 -17.64 0.67
C LEU A 275 29.12 -17.36 0.16
N ASP A 276 29.63 -18.17 -0.79
CA ASP A 276 30.97 -18.00 -1.31
C ASP A 276 31.09 -16.69 -2.11
N SER A 277 31.64 -15.68 -1.44
CA SER A 277 31.96 -14.37 -2.02
C SER A 277 33.26 -14.34 -2.81
N HIS A 278 34.00 -15.47 -2.90
CA HIS A 278 35.26 -15.50 -3.63
C HIS A 278 35.04 -15.29 -5.13
N GLY A 279 35.82 -14.35 -5.70
CA GLY A 279 35.82 -14.06 -7.13
C GLY A 279 34.79 -13.03 -7.60
N LEU A 280 34.07 -12.34 -6.70
CA LEU A 280 33.14 -11.28 -7.08
C LEU A 280 33.83 -10.05 -7.71
N ALA A 281 35.01 -9.65 -7.20
CA ALA A 281 35.75 -8.50 -7.74
C ALA A 281 36.15 -8.65 -9.22
N PRO A 282 36.67 -9.81 -9.68
CA PRO A 282 36.83 -10.08 -11.11
C PRO A 282 35.52 -9.98 -11.92
N GLN A 283 34.38 -10.43 -11.36
CA GLN A 283 33.09 -10.31 -12.06
C GLN A 283 32.66 -8.86 -12.21
N PHE A 284 32.89 -8.02 -11.20
CA PHE A 284 32.65 -6.58 -11.30
C PHE A 284 33.49 -5.94 -12.42
N MET A 285 34.75 -6.35 -12.57
CA MET A 285 35.61 -5.89 -13.67
C MET A 285 35.12 -6.35 -15.06
N ARG A 286 34.38 -7.46 -15.16
CA ARG A 286 33.75 -7.89 -16.43
C ARG A 286 32.73 -6.87 -16.94
N LEU A 287 32.12 -6.06 -16.08
CA LEU A 287 31.18 -5.01 -16.52
C LEU A 287 31.86 -3.96 -17.42
N ARG A 288 33.17 -3.73 -17.27
CA ARG A 288 33.94 -2.83 -18.15
C ARG A 288 34.07 -3.35 -19.58
N HIS A 289 33.80 -4.64 -19.80
CA HIS A 289 33.88 -5.27 -21.11
C HIS A 289 32.53 -5.23 -21.87
N VAL A 290 31.49 -4.63 -21.27
CA VAL A 290 30.23 -4.36 -21.97
C VAL A 290 30.51 -3.33 -23.06
N ARG A 291 30.55 -3.78 -24.31
CA ARG A 291 30.81 -2.92 -25.47
C ARG A 291 29.57 -2.09 -25.83
N PRO A 292 29.74 -0.84 -26.30
CA PRO A 292 28.64 -0.06 -26.82
C PRO A 292 28.02 -0.81 -28.00
N SER A 293 26.70 -0.96 -27.98
CA SER A 293 25.92 -1.54 -29.06
C SER A 293 24.89 -0.53 -29.57
N ALA A 294 24.42 -0.69 -30.80
CA ALA A 294 23.36 0.16 -31.35
C ALA A 294 22.14 0.22 -30.42
N ALA A 295 21.75 -0.92 -29.82
CA ALA A 295 20.67 -0.98 -28.85
C ALA A 295 20.95 -0.19 -27.57
N LEU A 296 22.17 -0.27 -27.02
CA LEU A 296 22.55 0.47 -25.80
C LEU A 296 22.64 1.99 -26.07
N ILE A 297 23.16 2.38 -27.23
CA ILE A 297 23.19 3.78 -27.67
C ILE A 297 21.76 4.30 -27.86
N THR A 298 20.91 3.53 -28.53
CA THR A 298 19.48 3.88 -28.73
C THR A 298 18.78 4.02 -27.39
N ALA A 299 18.94 3.06 -26.47
CA ALA A 299 18.38 3.14 -25.12
C ALA A 299 18.85 4.39 -24.36
N ALA A 300 20.14 4.75 -24.47
CA ALA A 300 20.70 5.96 -23.87
C ALA A 300 20.08 7.24 -24.46
N LEU A 301 19.93 7.30 -25.78
CA LEU A 301 19.31 8.44 -26.45
C LEU A 301 17.82 8.56 -26.10
N VAL A 302 17.08 7.45 -26.11
CA VAL A 302 15.64 7.44 -25.80
C VAL A 302 15.39 7.90 -24.37
N VAL A 303 16.15 7.42 -23.37
CA VAL A 303 15.98 7.89 -21.98
C VAL A 303 16.38 9.36 -21.81
N LEU A 304 17.42 9.84 -22.51
CA LEU A 304 17.81 11.25 -22.47
C LEU A 304 16.77 12.15 -23.14
N MET A 305 16.20 11.72 -24.28
CA MET A 305 15.10 12.43 -24.94
C MET A 305 13.86 12.46 -24.05
N ALA A 306 13.51 11.34 -23.40
CA ALA A 306 12.40 11.29 -22.46
C ALA A 306 12.63 12.23 -21.27
N ALA A 307 13.82 12.21 -20.66
CA ALA A 307 14.21 13.12 -19.58
C ALA A 307 14.12 14.59 -20.00
N GLY A 308 14.64 14.92 -21.19
CA GLY A 308 14.57 16.27 -21.75
C GLY A 308 13.12 16.71 -22.00
N SER A 309 12.29 15.80 -22.52
CA SER A 309 10.87 16.12 -22.80
C SER A 309 10.10 16.45 -21.53
N LEU A 310 10.31 15.71 -20.43
CA LEU A 310 9.66 15.98 -19.14
C LEU A 310 10.03 17.35 -18.55
N LYS A 311 11.24 17.86 -18.84
CA LYS A 311 11.68 19.18 -18.34
C LYS A 311 11.19 20.35 -19.19
N VAL A 312 10.85 20.10 -20.45
CA VAL A 312 10.39 21.13 -21.40
C VAL A 312 8.86 21.23 -21.40
N LEU A 313 8.18 20.12 -21.14
CA LEU A 313 6.74 20.12 -20.96
C LEU A 313 6.37 21.02 -19.78
N PRO A 314 5.41 21.96 -19.94
CA PRO A 314 4.92 22.76 -18.84
C PRO A 314 4.47 21.84 -17.72
N ASP A 315 4.80 22.22 -16.47
CA ASP A 315 4.24 21.55 -15.31
C ASP A 315 2.72 21.63 -15.43
N ARG A 316 2.09 20.48 -15.64
CA ARG A 316 0.64 20.38 -15.65
C ARG A 316 0.24 20.35 -14.19
N GLY A 317 0.39 21.50 -13.52
CA GLY A 317 -0.03 21.66 -12.13
C GLY A 317 -1.46 21.17 -11.96
N SER A 318 -1.81 20.73 -10.76
CA SER A 318 -3.18 20.35 -10.46
C SER A 318 -4.09 21.54 -10.74
N VAL A 319 -4.91 21.44 -11.78
CA VAL A 319 -5.95 22.45 -12.03
C VAL A 319 -6.99 22.25 -10.93
N VAL A 320 -6.88 23.04 -9.86
CA VAL A 320 -7.87 23.02 -8.78
C VAL A 320 -9.16 23.64 -9.32
N PRO A 321 -10.27 22.88 -9.35
CA PRO A 321 -11.53 23.41 -9.85
C PRO A 321 -12.08 24.47 -8.90
N GLU A 322 -12.75 25.48 -9.47
CA GLU A 322 -13.46 26.47 -8.66
C GLU A 322 -14.65 25.80 -7.97
N ARG A 323 -14.68 25.85 -6.64
CA ARG A 323 -15.74 25.26 -5.81
C ARG A 323 -16.07 26.14 -4.61
N GLU A 324 -17.25 25.96 -4.07
CA GLU A 324 -17.57 26.50 -2.74
C GLU A 324 -17.00 25.62 -1.61
N SER A 325 -16.65 26.24 -0.49
CA SER A 325 -16.30 25.51 0.73
C SER A 325 -17.53 24.83 1.34
N PHE A 326 -17.34 23.65 1.91
CA PHE A 326 -18.37 22.92 2.65
C PHE A 326 -18.90 23.68 3.88
N VAL A 327 -18.26 24.78 4.31
CA VAL A 327 -18.83 25.69 5.30
C VAL A 327 -20.16 26.30 4.84
N LEU A 328 -20.30 26.54 3.53
CA LEU A 328 -21.52 27.08 2.91
C LEU A 328 -22.52 26.00 2.51
N PHE A 329 -22.25 24.73 2.86
CA PHE A 329 -23.12 23.62 2.51
C PHE A 329 -24.52 23.79 3.13
N PRO A 330 -25.61 23.56 2.38
CA PRO A 330 -26.97 23.76 2.86
C PRO A 330 -27.26 22.97 4.14
N ARG A 331 -27.87 23.63 5.13
CA ARG A 331 -28.33 22.97 6.36
C ARG A 331 -29.62 22.16 6.19
N GLN A 332 -30.23 22.23 5.01
CA GLN A 332 -31.45 21.52 4.66
C GLN A 332 -31.26 20.82 3.32
N LEU A 333 -31.59 19.53 3.25
CA LEU A 333 -31.57 18.68 2.07
C LEU A 333 -32.97 18.03 1.93
N GLY A 334 -33.82 18.62 1.09
CA GLY A 334 -35.23 18.23 1.03
C GLY A 334 -35.92 18.37 2.39
N ASP A 335 -36.47 17.27 2.90
CA ASP A 335 -37.13 17.21 4.22
C ASP A 335 -36.16 16.99 5.40
N TRP A 336 -34.87 16.80 5.12
CA TRP A 336 -33.85 16.54 6.14
C TRP A 336 -33.16 17.84 6.55
N HIS A 337 -33.09 18.08 7.86
CA HIS A 337 -32.45 19.25 8.45
C HIS A 337 -31.23 18.85 9.28
N GLN A 338 -30.18 19.65 9.22
CA GLN A 338 -29.02 19.49 10.09
C GLN A 338 -29.41 19.69 11.56
N SER A 339 -29.11 18.69 12.38
CA SER A 339 -29.24 18.74 13.84
C SER A 339 -27.92 19.12 14.49
N GLY A 340 -27.88 20.30 15.11
CA GLY A 340 -26.70 20.79 15.83
C GLY A 340 -25.58 21.34 14.93
N PRO A 341 -24.42 21.70 15.51
CA PRO A 341 -23.28 22.19 14.75
C PRO A 341 -22.60 21.07 13.96
N ARG A 342 -21.71 21.43 13.03
CA ARG A 342 -20.81 20.47 12.38
C ARG A 342 -19.94 19.78 13.43
N ARG A 343 -19.69 18.48 13.24
CA ARG A 343 -18.72 17.74 14.05
C ARG A 343 -17.31 18.11 13.59
N ILE A 344 -16.45 18.38 14.56
CA ILE A 344 -15.03 18.65 14.34
C ILE A 344 -14.29 17.35 14.61
N LEU A 345 -13.43 16.93 13.67
CA LEU A 345 -12.61 15.74 13.84
C LEU A 345 -11.54 16.00 14.91
N SER A 346 -11.11 14.97 15.62
CA SER A 346 -9.96 15.14 16.53
C SER A 346 -8.68 15.39 15.72
N PRO A 347 -7.68 16.10 16.26
CA PRO A 347 -6.48 16.47 15.50
C PRO A 347 -5.79 15.29 14.80
N ASN A 348 -5.69 14.14 15.47
CA ASN A 348 -5.08 12.94 14.90
C ASN A 348 -5.89 12.35 13.74
N ILE A 349 -7.23 12.44 13.78
CA ILE A 349 -8.09 11.96 12.69
C ILE A 349 -8.04 12.94 11.51
N GLU A 350 -8.02 14.23 11.79
CA GLU A 350 -7.92 15.28 10.76
C GLU A 350 -6.59 15.21 10.03
N GLU A 351 -5.46 15.11 10.76
CA GLU A 351 -4.13 14.92 10.19
C GLU A 351 -4.04 13.60 9.40
N GLY A 352 -4.61 12.52 9.93
CA GLY A 352 -4.64 11.23 9.26
C GLY A 352 -5.54 11.19 8.03
N LEU A 353 -6.61 12.01 7.98
CA LEU A 353 -7.51 12.13 6.83
C LEU A 353 -6.90 13.00 5.72
N GLY A 354 -6.13 14.02 6.09
CA GLY A 354 -5.41 14.90 5.18
C GLY A 354 -6.28 15.60 4.14
N ALA A 355 -7.56 15.84 4.44
CA ALA A 355 -8.48 16.50 3.52
C ALA A 355 -8.34 18.03 3.60
N ASP A 356 -8.41 18.70 2.46
CA ASP A 356 -8.35 20.16 2.35
C ASP A 356 -9.64 20.84 2.84
N ASP A 357 -10.78 20.16 2.69
CA ASP A 357 -12.07 20.58 3.26
C ASP A 357 -12.89 19.33 3.64
N TYR A 358 -13.62 19.39 4.75
CA TYR A 358 -14.49 18.31 5.19
C TYR A 358 -15.81 18.80 5.79
N HIS A 359 -16.82 17.95 5.70
CA HIS A 359 -18.16 18.19 6.22
C HIS A 359 -18.63 16.97 6.98
N ASP A 360 -18.87 17.10 8.29
CA ASP A 360 -19.46 16.04 9.11
C ASP A 360 -20.67 16.56 9.86
N VAL A 361 -21.87 16.10 9.49
CA VAL A 361 -23.14 16.54 10.07
C VAL A 361 -24.09 15.38 10.33
N THR A 362 -25.03 15.61 11.24
CA THR A 362 -26.16 14.71 11.47
C THR A 362 -27.43 15.36 10.94
N LEU A 363 -28.16 14.65 10.10
CA LEU A 363 -29.41 15.06 9.46
C LEU A 363 -30.58 14.34 10.14
N VAL A 364 -31.64 15.08 10.42
CA VAL A 364 -32.89 14.60 11.02
C VAL A 364 -34.08 15.02 10.16
N ARG A 365 -35.11 14.18 10.11
CA ARG A 365 -36.39 14.50 9.48
C ARG A 365 -37.51 14.31 10.47
N SER A 366 -38.48 15.22 10.48
CA SER A 366 -39.68 15.09 11.32
C SER A 366 -40.43 13.80 10.97
N GLY A 367 -40.69 12.94 11.95
CA GLY A 367 -41.36 11.65 11.75
C GLY A 367 -40.44 10.48 11.35
N ALA A 368 -39.15 10.71 11.07
CA ALA A 368 -38.17 9.62 10.93
C ALA A 368 -37.60 9.26 12.32
N PRO A 369 -37.59 7.97 12.70
CA PRO A 369 -37.14 7.56 14.03
C PRO A 369 -35.62 7.65 14.22
N THR A 370 -34.84 7.64 13.15
CA THR A 370 -33.38 7.57 13.19
C THR A 370 -32.74 8.61 12.26
N PRO A 371 -31.63 9.23 12.70
CA PRO A 371 -30.90 10.22 11.89
C PRO A 371 -30.06 9.57 10.78
N VAL A 372 -29.62 10.40 9.84
CA VAL A 372 -28.61 10.07 8.82
C VAL A 372 -27.38 10.94 9.06
N SER A 373 -26.20 10.35 9.17
CA SER A 373 -24.94 11.11 9.17
C SER A 373 -24.43 11.29 7.75
N LEU A 374 -24.07 12.52 7.39
CA LEU A 374 -23.40 12.87 6.13
C LEU A 374 -21.96 13.26 6.44
N PHE A 375 -21.03 12.56 5.80
CA PHE A 375 -19.61 12.86 5.82
C PHE A 375 -19.10 13.10 4.40
N MET A 376 -18.40 14.20 4.17
CA MET A 376 -17.73 14.51 2.91
C MET A 376 -16.30 14.97 3.19
N ALA A 377 -15.36 14.54 2.38
CA ALA A 377 -13.96 14.98 2.42
C ALA A 377 -13.52 15.33 0.99
N TRP A 378 -12.90 16.48 0.83
CA TRP A 378 -12.37 16.99 -0.43
C TRP A 378 -10.85 17.05 -0.41
N TYR A 379 -10.27 16.82 -1.58
CA TYR A 379 -8.84 16.86 -1.81
C TYR A 379 -8.59 17.64 -3.10
N GLU A 380 -7.80 18.70 -3.02
CA GLU A 380 -7.31 19.46 -4.17
C GLU A 380 -6.31 18.64 -5.00
N ASP A 381 -5.55 17.76 -4.33
CA ASP A 381 -4.62 16.83 -4.97
C ASP A 381 -4.59 15.47 -4.24
N GLN A 382 -5.11 14.43 -4.89
CA GLN A 382 -5.05 13.04 -4.44
C GLN A 382 -3.91 12.25 -5.10
N SER A 383 -2.97 12.88 -5.80
CA SER A 383 -1.84 12.16 -6.40
C SER A 383 -0.91 11.59 -5.32
N HIS A 384 -0.77 12.31 -4.21
CA HIS A 384 0.00 11.91 -3.03
C HIS A 384 -0.90 11.20 -2.00
N GLY A 385 -0.44 10.09 -1.41
CA GLY A 385 -1.16 9.39 -0.32
C GLY A 385 -2.20 8.33 -0.76
N GLY A 386 -2.86 7.70 0.21
CA GLY A 386 -3.88 6.68 -0.02
C GLY A 386 -5.27 7.29 -0.24
N VAL A 387 -6.17 6.55 -0.89
CA VAL A 387 -7.60 6.89 -0.83
C VAL A 387 -8.10 6.45 0.55
N HIS A 388 -8.63 7.38 1.34
CA HIS A 388 -9.18 7.11 2.69
C HIS A 388 -10.50 6.36 2.62
N SER A 389 -10.46 5.13 2.11
CA SER A 389 -11.64 4.29 1.98
C SER A 389 -12.20 3.92 3.35
N PRO A 390 -13.54 3.96 3.54
CA PRO A 390 -14.18 3.39 4.71
C PRO A 390 -13.79 1.93 4.98
N GLU A 391 -13.38 1.16 3.96
CA GLU A 391 -12.82 -0.19 4.11
C GLU A 391 -11.56 -0.25 4.99
N VAL A 392 -10.83 0.86 5.07
CA VAL A 392 -9.58 0.99 5.85
C VAL A 392 -9.86 1.67 7.20
N CYS A 393 -10.61 2.77 7.19
CA CYS A 393 -10.78 3.60 8.38
C CYS A 393 -11.77 3.03 9.40
N LEU A 394 -12.84 2.36 8.95
CA LEU A 394 -13.88 1.84 9.84
C LEU A 394 -13.39 0.68 10.73
N PRO A 395 -12.65 -0.32 10.21
CA PRO A 395 -12.08 -1.37 11.07
C PRO A 395 -11.14 -0.83 12.15
N GLY A 396 -10.35 0.20 11.84
CA GLY A 396 -9.48 0.86 12.83
C GLY A 396 -10.26 1.46 14.01
N ALA A 397 -11.50 1.93 13.78
CA ALA A 397 -12.41 2.44 14.82
C ALA A 397 -13.25 1.33 15.51
N GLY A 398 -12.99 0.07 15.18
CA GLY A 398 -13.66 -1.11 15.71
C GLY A 398 -14.99 -1.46 15.04
N TRP A 399 -15.23 -0.97 13.82
CA TRP A 399 -16.37 -1.37 13.01
C TRP A 399 -16.00 -2.53 12.08
N GLU A 400 -16.75 -3.62 12.15
CA GLU A 400 -16.64 -4.74 11.23
C GLU A 400 -17.53 -4.48 10.00
N ILE A 401 -17.03 -4.83 8.81
CA ILE A 401 -17.82 -4.78 7.59
C ILE A 401 -18.52 -6.13 7.44
N ALA A 402 -19.75 -6.23 7.96
CA ALA A 402 -20.52 -7.46 7.95
C ALA A 402 -20.96 -7.85 6.54
N TRP A 403 -21.19 -6.86 5.68
CA TRP A 403 -21.58 -7.05 4.29
C TRP A 403 -21.21 -5.82 3.46
N LEU A 404 -20.80 -6.03 2.20
CA LEU A 404 -20.42 -4.99 1.25
C LEU A 404 -20.78 -5.42 -0.17
N GLU A 405 -21.53 -4.59 -0.88
CA GLU A 405 -21.85 -4.76 -2.30
C GLU A 405 -21.56 -3.47 -3.04
N ARG A 406 -21.23 -3.61 -4.33
CA ARG A 406 -21.08 -2.49 -5.25
C ARG A 406 -22.30 -2.48 -6.14
N THR A 407 -23.04 -1.38 -6.10
CA THR A 407 -24.34 -1.26 -6.77
C THR A 407 -24.37 0.02 -7.57
N ASP A 408 -24.88 -0.07 -8.80
CA ASP A 408 -25.23 1.10 -9.59
C ASP A 408 -26.64 1.54 -9.20
N VAL A 409 -26.78 2.77 -8.74
CA VAL A 409 -28.06 3.35 -8.33
C VAL A 409 -28.58 4.42 -9.28
N ALA A 410 -28.02 4.51 -10.50
CA ALA A 410 -28.40 5.49 -11.51
C ALA A 410 -29.91 5.50 -11.80
N GLU A 411 -30.51 4.32 -12.01
CA GLU A 411 -31.95 4.19 -12.31
C GLU A 411 -32.81 4.73 -11.16
N ALA A 412 -32.45 4.42 -9.92
CA ALA A 412 -33.16 4.87 -8.72
C ALA A 412 -33.04 6.40 -8.47
N LEU A 413 -32.04 7.04 -9.06
CA LEU A 413 -31.79 8.48 -9.03
C LEU A 413 -32.25 9.21 -10.30
N GLY A 414 -32.70 8.48 -11.34
CA GLY A 414 -33.03 9.07 -12.63
C GLY A 414 -31.82 9.66 -13.36
N SER A 415 -30.62 9.11 -13.13
CA SER A 415 -29.38 9.54 -13.78
C SER A 415 -29.15 8.76 -15.08
N ASP A 416 -28.77 9.47 -16.15
CA ASP A 416 -28.35 8.85 -17.42
C ASP A 416 -26.91 8.30 -17.38
N THR A 417 -26.17 8.61 -16.31
CA THR A 417 -24.79 8.14 -16.10
C THR A 417 -24.72 7.16 -14.92
N PRO A 418 -23.82 6.15 -14.96
CA PRO A 418 -23.65 5.19 -13.86
C PRO A 418 -23.34 5.90 -12.54
N PHE A 419 -24.10 5.56 -11.51
CA PHE A 419 -23.90 6.06 -10.15
C PHE A 419 -23.49 4.88 -9.26
N ASN A 420 -22.21 4.50 -9.35
CA ASN A 420 -21.69 3.37 -8.59
C ASN A 420 -21.38 3.78 -7.15
N ILE A 421 -22.03 3.13 -6.19
CA ILE A 421 -21.76 3.26 -4.76
C ILE A 421 -21.32 1.93 -4.16
N ASN A 422 -20.63 2.03 -3.02
CA ASN A 422 -20.53 0.92 -2.09
C ASN A 422 -21.71 0.98 -1.12
N ARG A 423 -22.47 -0.11 -1.06
CA ARG A 423 -23.48 -0.37 -0.04
C ARG A 423 -22.87 -1.31 1.00
N ALA A 424 -22.75 -0.86 2.24
CA ALA A 424 -22.14 -1.64 3.30
C ALA A 424 -23.04 -1.71 4.53
N ILE A 425 -23.07 -2.87 5.18
CA ILE A 425 -23.56 -3.00 6.55
C ILE A 425 -22.34 -3.11 7.44
N ILE A 426 -22.21 -2.17 8.36
CA ILE A 426 -21.14 -2.13 9.35
C ILE A 426 -21.68 -2.42 10.73
N GLN A 427 -20.91 -3.13 11.54
CA GLN A 427 -21.34 -3.61 12.85
C GLN A 427 -20.28 -3.34 13.92
N LYS A 428 -20.73 -2.96 15.11
CA LYS A 428 -19.90 -2.83 16.31
C LYS A 428 -20.68 -3.34 17.51
N GLY A 429 -20.35 -4.54 17.97
CA GLY A 429 -21.15 -5.26 18.96
C GLY A 429 -22.57 -5.53 18.44
N GLU A 430 -23.58 -5.06 19.16
CA GLU A 430 -25.00 -5.16 18.75
C GLU A 430 -25.47 -4.01 17.82
N VAL A 431 -24.64 -2.98 17.65
CA VAL A 431 -24.98 -1.83 16.82
C VAL A 431 -24.69 -2.15 15.37
N ARG A 432 -25.71 -2.07 14.50
CA ARG A 432 -25.58 -2.20 13.05
C ARG A 432 -25.92 -0.89 12.37
N MET A 433 -25.16 -0.50 11.36
CA MET A 433 -25.43 0.68 10.55
C MET A 433 -25.35 0.31 9.06
N MET A 434 -26.22 0.93 8.26
CA MET A 434 -26.08 0.95 6.81
C MET A 434 -25.19 2.13 6.43
N ALA A 435 -24.28 1.92 5.49
CA ALA A 435 -23.38 2.92 4.97
C ALA A 435 -23.39 2.90 3.43
N TYR A 436 -23.62 4.06 2.84
CA TYR A 436 -23.38 4.32 1.41
C TYR A 436 -22.12 5.16 1.30
N TYR A 437 -21.18 4.80 0.41
CA TYR A 437 -20.06 5.67 0.10
C TYR A 437 -19.53 5.48 -1.32
N TRP A 438 -18.97 6.55 -1.87
CA TRP A 438 -18.32 6.55 -3.18
C TRP A 438 -17.24 7.62 -3.25
N PHE A 439 -16.36 7.47 -4.23
CA PHE A 439 -15.40 8.50 -4.62
C PHE A 439 -15.98 9.28 -5.80
N GLN A 440 -16.03 10.60 -5.68
CA GLN A 440 -16.43 11.50 -6.75
C GLN A 440 -15.18 12.11 -7.36
N GLN A 441 -14.94 11.86 -8.64
CA GLN A 441 -13.82 12.42 -9.40
C GLN A 441 -14.38 12.91 -10.71
N LYS A 442 -14.48 14.23 -10.87
CA LYS A 442 -15.22 14.84 -11.98
C LYS A 442 -16.67 14.30 -12.00
N ASP A 443 -17.17 13.97 -13.19
CA ASP A 443 -18.45 13.32 -13.45
C ASP A 443 -18.53 11.85 -12.99
N ARG A 444 -17.42 11.23 -12.58
CA ARG A 444 -17.37 9.80 -12.23
C ARG A 444 -17.69 9.55 -10.77
N ARG A 445 -18.65 8.65 -10.57
CA ARG A 445 -19.03 8.05 -9.28
C ARG A 445 -18.39 6.68 -9.19
N ILE A 446 -17.40 6.53 -8.32
CA ILE A 446 -16.50 5.36 -8.29
C ILE A 446 -16.66 4.63 -6.96
N ALA A 447 -17.00 3.34 -7.02
CA ALA A 447 -17.10 2.48 -5.84
C ALA A 447 -15.78 1.75 -5.48
N LEU A 448 -14.81 1.69 -6.39
CA LEU A 448 -13.56 0.94 -6.15
C LEU A 448 -12.39 1.89 -5.86
N ASP A 449 -11.71 1.72 -4.72
CA ASP A 449 -10.54 2.53 -4.35
C ASP A 449 -9.44 2.50 -5.43
N TYR A 450 -9.19 1.32 -6.02
CA TYR A 450 -8.18 1.16 -7.08
C TYR A 450 -8.62 1.82 -8.39
N ALA A 451 -9.92 1.79 -8.68
CA ALA A 451 -10.45 2.48 -9.86
C ALA A 451 -10.37 3.99 -9.67
N ALA A 452 -10.60 4.50 -8.46
CA ALA A 452 -10.43 5.92 -8.12
C ALA A 452 -8.98 6.36 -8.33
N LYS A 453 -7.99 5.57 -7.90
CA LYS A 453 -6.58 5.86 -8.21
C LYS A 453 -6.23 5.74 -9.68
N PHE A 454 -6.81 4.78 -10.39
CA PHE A 454 -6.59 4.62 -11.82
C PHE A 454 -7.14 5.81 -12.63
N TRP A 455 -8.35 6.28 -12.32
CA TRP A 455 -8.93 7.42 -13.03
C TRP A 455 -8.19 8.72 -12.71
N LEU A 456 -7.80 8.97 -11.46
CA LEU A 456 -6.90 10.08 -11.11
C LEU A 456 -5.63 10.10 -11.97
N MET A 457 -5.02 8.93 -12.18
CA MET A 457 -3.84 8.80 -13.03
C MET A 457 -4.14 9.20 -14.49
N ILE A 458 -5.24 8.69 -15.05
CA ILE A 458 -5.66 9.02 -16.41
C ILE A 458 -6.00 10.50 -16.56
N ASP A 459 -6.67 11.10 -15.57
CA ASP A 459 -7.08 12.50 -15.58
C ASP A 459 -5.92 13.46 -15.36
N GLY A 460 -4.97 13.13 -14.48
CA GLY A 460 -3.72 13.88 -14.35
C GLY A 460 -3.00 13.98 -15.70
N VAL A 461 -2.96 12.88 -16.45
CA VAL A 461 -2.34 12.85 -17.79
C VAL A 461 -3.19 13.55 -18.85
N ARG A 462 -4.52 13.42 -18.84
CA ARG A 462 -5.39 13.95 -19.90
C ARG A 462 -5.81 15.40 -19.70
N THR A 463 -6.18 15.76 -18.47
CA THR A 463 -6.76 17.05 -18.12
C THR A 463 -5.94 17.83 -17.09
N GLY A 464 -4.96 17.21 -16.42
CA GLY A 464 -4.21 17.85 -15.32
C GLY A 464 -5.01 17.96 -14.03
N ARG A 465 -6.13 17.22 -13.90
CA ARG A 465 -6.94 17.20 -12.67
C ARG A 465 -6.56 15.97 -11.85
N THR A 466 -6.22 16.19 -10.58
CA THR A 466 -5.90 15.14 -9.59
C THR A 466 -6.74 15.28 -8.33
N ASP A 467 -7.77 16.11 -8.36
CA ASP A 467 -8.69 16.32 -7.25
C ASP A 467 -9.72 15.18 -7.12
N GLY A 468 -10.37 15.11 -5.96
CA GLY A 468 -11.45 14.17 -5.74
C GLY A 468 -12.10 14.33 -4.37
N ALA A 469 -13.26 13.69 -4.21
CA ALA A 469 -14.00 13.69 -2.97
C ALA A 469 -14.36 12.28 -2.51
N LEU A 470 -14.45 12.07 -1.21
CA LEU A 470 -15.14 10.94 -0.59
C LEU A 470 -16.46 11.44 -0.02
N ILE A 471 -17.57 10.81 -0.39
CA ILE A 471 -18.87 11.06 0.20
C ILE A 471 -19.33 9.78 0.90
N ARG A 472 -19.86 9.93 2.11
CA ARG A 472 -20.39 8.83 2.91
C ARG A 472 -21.67 9.25 3.63
N LEU A 473 -22.72 8.45 3.46
CA LEU A 473 -23.95 8.51 4.24
C LEU A 473 -24.02 7.30 5.16
N THR A 474 -24.38 7.48 6.44
CA THR A 474 -24.61 6.36 7.35
C THR A 474 -25.89 6.54 8.17
N THR A 475 -26.58 5.45 8.45
CA THR A 475 -27.75 5.45 9.34
C THR A 475 -27.77 4.19 10.19
N LEU A 476 -28.30 4.30 11.40
CA LEU A 476 -28.48 3.16 12.29
C LEU A 476 -29.53 2.20 11.69
N ILE A 477 -29.28 0.90 11.77
CA ILE A 477 -30.29 -0.15 11.56
C ILE A 477 -30.83 -0.49 12.95
N GLY A 478 -32.06 -0.09 13.23
CA GLY A 478 -32.74 -0.30 14.50
C GLY A 478 -32.91 -1.77 14.85
N ARG A 479 -33.15 -2.07 16.14
CA ARG A 479 -33.44 -3.45 16.57
C ARG A 479 -34.78 -3.91 15.97
N GLY A 480 -34.75 -4.97 15.16
CA GLY A 480 -35.93 -5.49 14.45
C GLY A 480 -36.34 -4.66 13.23
N GLU A 481 -35.54 -3.65 12.85
CA GLU A 481 -35.72 -2.91 11.61
C GLU A 481 -35.16 -3.72 10.43
N ASP A 482 -35.89 -3.73 9.33
CA ASP A 482 -35.44 -4.34 8.09
C ASP A 482 -34.43 -3.46 7.35
N ASN A 483 -33.47 -4.10 6.66
CA ASN A 483 -32.40 -3.39 5.96
C ASN A 483 -32.95 -2.43 4.89
N ASP A 484 -34.07 -2.79 4.24
CA ASP A 484 -34.73 -1.99 3.20
C ASP A 484 -35.23 -0.63 3.74
N THR A 485 -35.61 -0.57 5.01
CA THR A 485 -36.05 0.68 5.65
C THR A 485 -34.88 1.62 5.89
N ALA A 486 -33.73 1.10 6.31
CA ALA A 486 -32.50 1.87 6.44
C ALA A 486 -31.96 2.34 5.09
N GLU A 487 -32.04 1.48 4.07
CA GLU A 487 -31.71 1.80 2.69
C GLU A 487 -32.58 2.92 2.13
N ALA A 488 -33.91 2.86 2.31
CA ALA A 488 -34.83 3.90 1.87
C ALA A 488 -34.45 5.28 2.47
N ARG A 489 -34.07 5.35 3.75
CA ARG A 489 -33.59 6.59 4.38
C ARG A 489 -32.35 7.14 3.71
N LEU A 490 -31.34 6.30 3.45
CA LEU A 490 -30.11 6.74 2.79
C LEU A 490 -30.41 7.21 1.37
N MET A 491 -31.33 6.54 0.66
CA MET A 491 -31.71 6.91 -0.69
C MET A 491 -32.44 8.26 -0.77
N GLU A 492 -33.31 8.57 0.19
CA GLU A 492 -33.95 9.89 0.28
C GLU A 492 -32.91 11.02 0.42
N VAL A 493 -31.94 10.85 1.32
CA VAL A 493 -30.87 11.85 1.51
C VAL A 493 -29.97 11.91 0.28
N LEU A 494 -29.63 10.78 -0.33
CA LEU A 494 -28.81 10.72 -1.55
C LEU A 494 -29.47 11.48 -2.71
N ARG A 495 -30.78 11.33 -2.91
CA ARG A 495 -31.53 12.10 -3.92
C ARG A 495 -31.47 13.59 -3.66
N ALA A 496 -31.69 14.01 -2.41
CA ALA A 496 -31.64 15.42 -2.03
C ALA A 496 -30.22 16.01 -2.09
N LEU A 497 -29.19 15.16 -1.96
CA LEU A 497 -27.80 15.58 -2.03
C LEU A 497 -27.36 15.91 -3.46
N ASN A 498 -27.95 15.27 -4.48
CA ASN A 498 -27.48 15.37 -5.86
C ASN A 498 -27.59 16.77 -6.47
N GLU A 499 -28.56 17.57 -6.01
CA GLU A 499 -28.77 18.95 -6.51
C GLU A 499 -27.68 19.93 -6.03
N PRO A 500 -27.36 20.05 -4.72
CA PRO A 500 -26.32 20.98 -4.27
C PRO A 500 -24.89 20.48 -4.54
N LEU A 501 -24.67 19.17 -4.70
CA LEU A 501 -23.33 18.57 -4.72
C LEU A 501 -22.37 19.19 -5.77
N PRO A 502 -22.77 19.43 -7.04
CA PRO A 502 -21.86 19.95 -8.07
C PRO A 502 -21.25 21.32 -7.76
N ARG A 503 -21.91 22.13 -6.92
CA ARG A 503 -21.40 23.44 -6.49
C ARG A 503 -20.19 23.33 -5.55
N PHE A 504 -20.11 22.23 -4.83
CA PHE A 504 -19.04 21.95 -3.87
C PHE A 504 -18.06 20.93 -4.44
N ILE A 505 -18.51 19.96 -5.23
CA ILE A 505 -17.66 18.94 -5.84
C ILE A 505 -17.90 19.00 -7.36
N PRO A 506 -17.11 19.81 -8.09
CA PRO A 506 -17.39 20.11 -9.50
C PRO A 506 -17.15 18.90 -10.42
N ASP A 507 -18.15 18.64 -11.28
CA ASP A 507 -18.14 17.55 -12.25
C ASP A 507 -17.22 17.81 -13.48
N GLU A 508 -16.83 19.07 -13.77
CA GLU A 508 -16.18 19.50 -15.05
C GLU A 508 -14.66 19.55 -15.08
#